data_AF-A0A7X5BBR9-F1
#
_entry.id   AF-A0A7X5BBR9-F1
#
_cell.length_a   1.000
_cell.length_b   1.000
_cell.length_c   1.000
_cell.angle_alpha   90.00
_cell.angle_beta   90.00
_cell.angle_gamma   90.00
#
_symmetry.space_group_name_H-M   'P 1'
#
loop_
_entity.id
_entity.type
_entity.pdbx_description
1 polymer ?
#
loop_
_entity_poly.entity_id
_entity_poly.type
_entity_poly.pdbx_seq_one_letter_code
_entity_poly.pdbx_strand_id
1 'polypeptide(L)'
;MLNRISSFHNYQSVQNDLRRQENKVHHNQAQLASGKKLLSAGDNPLATHYIQNVTQQEEQLRQYLDAIVLVRNRLEHQEVIISNTEDFADKTKRMVMEMINGSLSPEDRAAKAREIEEISNNFFNLANVQDESGNYIFAGTKPKNQPFFRDNSGNV
;
A
#
# COMPACT_ATOMS: atom_id res chain seq x y z
N MET A 1 54.44 31.14 55.03
CA MET A 1 54.09 31.35 53.61
C MET A 1 52.88 30.47 53.31
N LEU A 2 51.69 31.07 53.18
CA LEU A 2 50.46 30.35 52.85
C LEU A 2 50.31 30.27 51.32
N ASN A 3 50.28 29.05 50.79
CA ASN A 3 50.36 28.72 49.37
C ASN A 3 49.19 29.32 48.54
N ARG A 4 49.49 30.31 47.69
CA ARG A 4 48.55 30.84 46.66
C ARG A 4 48.18 29.82 45.56
N ILE A 5 48.96 28.76 45.42
CA ILE A 5 48.73 27.66 44.46
C ILE A 5 47.46 26.87 44.81
N SER A 6 47.17 26.68 46.11
CA SER A 6 45.95 26.01 46.59
C SER A 6 44.68 26.83 46.26
N SER A 7 44.74 28.16 46.40
CA SER A 7 43.60 29.04 46.07
C SER A 7 43.27 29.04 44.58
N PHE A 8 44.28 29.01 43.71
CA PHE A 8 44.11 28.89 42.25
C PHE A 8 43.49 27.54 41.86
N HIS A 9 43.96 26.44 42.45
CA HIS A 9 43.42 25.11 42.20
C HIS A 9 41.96 24.98 42.66
N ASN A 10 41.61 25.54 43.81
CA ASN A 10 40.23 25.59 44.30
C ASN A 10 39.31 26.39 43.38
N TYR A 11 39.76 27.57 42.93
CA TYR A 11 38.98 28.40 42.00
C TYR A 11 38.73 27.68 40.66
N GLN A 12 39.74 26.99 40.14
CA GLN A 12 39.61 26.23 38.89
C GLN A 12 38.72 25.00 39.03
N SER A 13 38.71 24.34 40.20
CA SER A 13 37.74 23.27 40.50
C SER A 13 36.31 23.80 40.50
N VAL A 14 36.07 24.92 41.19
CA VAL A 14 34.74 25.56 41.26
C VAL A 14 34.26 26.01 39.87
N GLN A 15 35.14 26.58 39.05
CA GLN A 15 34.79 26.94 37.66
C GLN A 15 34.42 25.70 36.81
N ASN A 16 35.14 24.60 36.97
CA ASN A 16 34.81 23.35 36.28
C ASN A 16 33.48 22.76 36.77
N ASP A 17 33.17 22.87 38.06
CA ASP A 17 31.88 22.47 38.62
C ASP A 17 30.72 23.30 38.09
N LEU A 18 30.89 24.62 38.01
CA LEU A 18 29.89 25.51 37.39
C LEU A 18 29.62 25.15 35.93
N ARG A 19 30.67 24.93 35.13
CA ARG A 19 30.53 24.49 33.73
C ARG A 19 29.82 23.13 33.61
N ARG A 20 30.12 22.18 34.51
CA ARG A 20 29.41 20.89 34.57
C ARG A 20 27.93 21.08 34.86
N GLN A 21 27.57 22.02 35.73
CA GLN A 21 26.17 22.30 36.08
C GLN A 21 25.43 23.02 34.94
N GLU A 22 26.05 23.99 34.28
CA GLU A 22 25.49 24.64 33.09
C GLU A 22 25.18 23.62 31.98
N ASN A 23 26.10 22.69 31.71
CA ASN A 23 25.87 21.62 30.75
C ASN A 23 24.69 20.71 31.12
N LYS A 24 24.52 20.38 32.41
CA LYS A 24 23.36 19.61 32.89
C LYS A 24 22.05 20.38 32.70
N VAL A 25 22.04 21.68 32.98
CA VAL A 25 20.86 22.53 32.78
C VAL A 25 20.49 22.58 31.30
N HIS A 26 21.46 22.79 30.41
CA HIS A 26 21.23 22.79 28.96
C HIS A 26 20.73 21.44 28.45
N HIS A 27 21.28 20.32 28.93
CA HIS A 27 20.80 19.00 28.57
C HIS A 27 19.35 18.76 29.01
N ASN A 28 19.01 19.13 30.24
CA ASN A 28 17.63 19.03 30.75
C ASN A 28 16.66 19.92 29.97
N GLN A 29 17.08 21.14 29.60
CA GLN A 29 16.29 22.02 28.75
C GLN A 29 16.05 21.41 27.36
N ALA A 30 17.05 20.74 26.78
CA ALA A 30 16.90 20.04 25.51
C ALA A 30 15.96 18.80 25.62
N GLN A 31 16.02 18.05 26.73
CA GLN A 31 15.06 16.97 27.01
C GLN A 31 13.63 17.51 27.15
N LEU A 32 13.46 18.62 27.87
CA LEU A 32 12.17 19.29 28.03
C LEU A 32 11.60 19.76 26.68
N ALA A 33 12.45 20.41 25.86
CA ALA A 33 12.04 20.92 24.56
C ALA A 33 11.68 19.81 23.56
N SER A 34 12.40 18.68 23.59
CA SER A 34 12.13 17.53 22.70
C SER A 34 11.04 16.59 23.24
N GLY A 35 10.74 16.63 24.54
CA GLY A 35 9.91 15.65 25.23
C GLY A 35 10.53 14.25 25.33
N LYS A 36 11.79 14.07 24.89
CA LYS A 36 12.47 12.77 24.87
C LYS A 36 13.44 12.66 26.04
N LYS A 37 13.42 11.50 26.70
CA LYS A 37 14.38 11.17 27.76
C LYS A 37 15.79 10.93 27.24
N LEU A 38 15.94 10.49 25.99
CA LEU A 38 17.24 10.25 25.34
C LEU A 38 17.35 11.19 24.15
N LEU A 39 18.38 12.03 24.15
CA LEU A 39 18.66 13.00 23.08
C LEU A 39 19.68 12.44 22.10
N SER A 40 20.65 11.68 22.61
CA SER A 40 21.73 11.09 21.83
C SER A 40 21.91 9.60 22.14
N ALA A 41 22.51 8.88 21.19
CA ALA A 41 22.92 7.50 21.41
C ALA A 41 23.95 7.34 22.55
N GLY A 42 24.69 8.42 22.87
CA GLY A 42 25.66 8.46 23.96
C GLY A 42 25.01 8.50 25.35
N ASP A 43 23.76 8.95 25.47
CA ASP A 43 23.07 9.08 26.76
C ASP A 43 22.78 7.69 27.38
N ASN A 44 22.39 6.73 26.53
CA ASN A 44 22.28 5.31 26.88
C ASN A 44 22.32 4.44 25.61
N PRO A 45 23.48 3.84 25.27
CA PRO A 45 23.64 3.01 24.07
C PRO A 45 22.71 1.79 24.03
N LEU A 46 22.48 1.13 25.18
CA LEU A 46 21.63 -0.06 25.27
C LEU A 46 20.16 0.27 25.01
N ALA A 47 19.66 1.33 25.65
CA ALA A 47 18.28 1.79 25.43
C ALA A 47 18.07 2.29 24.00
N THR A 48 19.09 2.95 23.41
CA THR A 48 19.04 3.42 22.02
C THR A 48 18.91 2.26 21.04
N HIS A 49 19.66 1.17 21.22
CA HIS A 49 19.53 -0.02 20.38
C HIS A 49 18.12 -0.64 20.47
N TYR A 50 17.53 -0.68 21.67
CA TYR A 50 16.16 -1.17 21.84
C TYR A 50 15.14 -0.29 21.12
N ILE A 51 15.24 1.04 21.27
CA ILE A 51 14.38 2.00 20.55
C ILE A 51 14.53 1.83 19.04
N GLN A 52 15.75 1.72 18.53
CA GLN A 52 16.01 1.53 17.11
C GLN A 52 15.34 0.26 16.58
N ASN A 53 15.43 -0.86 17.31
CA ASN A 53 14.75 -2.10 16.92
C ASN A 53 13.23 -1.92 16.87
N VAL A 54 12.65 -1.26 17.88
CA VAL A 54 11.20 -0.99 17.90
C VAL A 54 10.80 -0.08 16.74
N THR A 55 11.57 0.97 16.44
CA THR A 55 11.32 1.86 15.29
C THR A 55 11.42 1.11 13.97
N GLN A 56 12.37 0.18 13.82
CA GLN A 56 12.47 -0.66 12.63
C GLN A 56 11.26 -1.59 12.48
N GLN A 57 10.79 -2.19 13.58
CA GLN A 57 9.58 -3.01 13.58
C GLN A 57 8.33 -2.19 13.24
N GLU A 58 8.23 -0.97 13.76
CA GLU A 58 7.15 -0.03 13.45
C GLU A 58 7.14 0.31 11.95
N GLU A 59 8.31 0.60 11.37
CA GLU A 59 8.43 0.92 9.95
C GLU A 59 8.09 -0.28 9.06
N GLN A 60 8.53 -1.49 9.44
CA GLN A 60 8.12 -2.72 8.74
C GLN A 60 6.60 -2.92 8.81
N LEU A 61 5.99 -2.67 9.98
CA LEU A 61 4.54 -2.77 10.13
C LEU A 61 3.81 -1.74 9.24
N ARG A 62 4.32 -0.51 9.15
CA ARG A 62 3.77 0.52 8.25
C ARG A 62 3.81 0.05 6.79
N GLN A 63 4.94 -0.49 6.33
CA GLN A 63 5.05 -1.05 4.97
C GLN A 63 4.06 -2.17 4.71
N TYR A 64 3.82 -3.05 5.68
CA TYR A 64 2.78 -4.09 5.55
C TYR A 64 1.37 -3.50 5.48
N LEU A 65 1.06 -2.48 6.29
CA LEU A 65 -0.23 -1.81 6.23
C LEU A 65 -0.47 -1.14 4.87
N ASP A 66 0.54 -0.47 4.34
CA ASP A 66 0.48 0.16 3.01
C ASP A 66 0.28 -0.89 1.90
N ALA A 67 0.99 -2.02 1.99
CA ALA A 67 0.81 -3.14 1.07
C ALA A 67 -0.60 -3.74 1.17
N ILE A 68 -1.16 -3.88 2.38
CA ILE A 68 -2.53 -4.36 2.59
C ILE A 68 -3.54 -3.41 1.94
N VAL A 69 -3.39 -2.09 2.11
CA VAL A 69 -4.26 -1.09 1.48
C VAL A 69 -4.19 -1.19 -0.04
N LEU A 70 -2.99 -1.30 -0.61
CA LEU A 70 -2.81 -1.47 -2.05
C LEU A 70 -3.49 -2.74 -2.56
N VAL A 71 -3.31 -3.87 -1.88
CA VAL A 71 -3.93 -5.15 -2.27
C VAL A 71 -5.45 -5.06 -2.14
N ARG A 72 -5.97 -4.45 -1.07
CA ARG A 72 -7.40 -4.27 -0.88
C ARG A 72 -8.03 -3.45 -2.01
N ASN A 73 -7.42 -2.32 -2.38
CA ASN A 73 -7.91 -1.50 -3.49
C ASN A 73 -7.95 -2.31 -4.81
N ARG A 74 -6.92 -3.13 -5.06
CA ARG A 74 -6.88 -4.01 -6.24
C ARG A 74 -7.98 -5.07 -6.20
N LEU A 75 -8.25 -5.67 -5.04
CA LEU A 75 -9.32 -6.67 -4.86
C LEU A 75 -10.70 -6.04 -5.04
N GLU A 76 -10.95 -4.87 -4.46
CA GLU A 76 -12.21 -4.13 -4.63
C GLU A 76 -12.43 -3.81 -6.11
N HIS A 77 -11.38 -3.40 -6.83
CA HIS A 77 -11.48 -3.13 -8.26
C HIS A 77 -11.77 -4.41 -9.08
N GLN A 78 -11.17 -5.54 -8.70
CA GLN A 78 -11.44 -6.85 -9.29
C GLN A 78 -12.88 -7.31 -9.04
N GLU A 79 -13.40 -7.10 -7.83
CA GLU A 79 -14.76 -7.46 -7.45
C GLU A 79 -15.81 -6.70 -8.29
N VAL A 80 -15.59 -5.41 -8.53
CA VAL A 80 -16.46 -4.62 -9.44
C VAL A 80 -16.49 -5.21 -10.85
N ILE A 81 -15.33 -5.64 -11.36
CA ILE A 81 -15.24 -6.22 -12.70
C ILE A 81 -15.94 -7.60 -12.77
N ILE A 82 -15.80 -8.41 -11.72
CA ILE A 82 -16.51 -9.69 -11.61
C ILE A 82 -18.02 -9.45 -11.50
N SER A 83 -18.47 -8.48 -10.72
CA SER A 83 -19.90 -8.14 -10.62
C SER A 83 -20.49 -7.72 -11.98
N ASN A 84 -19.79 -6.87 -12.75
CA ASN A 84 -20.22 -6.52 -14.11
C ASN A 84 -20.29 -7.75 -15.04
N THR A 85 -19.38 -8.70 -14.82
CA THR A 85 -19.33 -9.95 -15.58
C THR A 85 -20.52 -10.86 -15.27
N GLU A 86 -20.92 -10.94 -14.00
CA GLU A 86 -22.12 -11.67 -13.58
C GLU A 86 -23.39 -11.06 -14.20
N ASP A 87 -23.50 -9.72 -14.23
CA ASP A 87 -24.62 -9.02 -14.88
C ASP A 87 -24.71 -9.34 -16.38
N PHE A 88 -23.58 -9.40 -17.08
CA PHE A 88 -23.52 -9.79 -18.48
C PHE A 88 -23.96 -11.25 -18.69
N ALA A 89 -23.53 -12.16 -17.83
CA ALA A 89 -23.91 -13.57 -17.89
C ALA A 89 -25.42 -13.75 -17.65
N ASP A 90 -25.97 -13.06 -16.65
CA ASP A 90 -27.39 -13.11 -16.32
C ASP A 90 -28.27 -12.47 -17.42
N LYS A 91 -27.84 -11.33 -17.99
CA LYS A 91 -28.49 -10.72 -19.16
C LYS A 91 -28.49 -11.68 -20.35
N THR A 92 -27.34 -12.29 -20.66
CA THR A 92 -27.23 -13.25 -21.76
C THR A 92 -28.17 -14.44 -21.55
N LYS A 93 -28.22 -15.00 -20.34
CA LYS A 93 -29.12 -16.08 -19.98
C LYS A 93 -30.59 -15.70 -20.22
N ARG A 94 -31.04 -14.52 -19.79
CA ARG A 94 -32.40 -14.04 -20.05
C ARG A 94 -32.70 -13.96 -21.55
N MET A 95 -31.79 -13.40 -22.33
CA MET A 95 -31.98 -13.29 -23.79
C MET A 95 -32.07 -14.65 -24.46
N VAL A 96 -31.24 -15.62 -24.06
CA VAL A 96 -31.32 -16.99 -24.57
C VAL A 96 -32.68 -17.61 -24.22
N MET A 97 -33.18 -17.41 -23.00
CA MET A 97 -34.51 -17.90 -22.61
C MET A 97 -35.64 -17.24 -23.42
N GLU A 98 -35.54 -15.95 -23.75
CA GLU A 98 -36.48 -15.28 -24.65
C GLU A 98 -36.46 -15.89 -26.06
N MET A 99 -35.28 -16.24 -26.57
CA MET A 99 -35.10 -16.85 -27.90
C MET A 99 -35.67 -18.28 -28.00
N ILE A 100 -35.88 -18.97 -26.87
CA ILE A 100 -36.52 -20.31 -26.87
C ILE A 100 -38.01 -20.22 -27.26
N ASN A 101 -38.66 -19.06 -27.06
CA ASN A 101 -40.06 -18.88 -27.44
C ASN A 101 -40.29 -19.11 -28.93
N GLY A 102 -41.09 -20.13 -29.28
CA GLY A 102 -41.39 -20.51 -30.66
C GLY A 102 -42.12 -19.44 -31.49
N SER A 103 -42.66 -18.41 -30.84
CA SER A 103 -43.35 -17.30 -31.51
C SER A 103 -42.41 -16.21 -32.03
N LEU A 104 -41.11 -16.27 -31.71
CA LEU A 104 -40.12 -15.26 -32.12
C LEU A 104 -39.76 -15.42 -33.61
N SER A 105 -39.85 -14.33 -34.37
CA SER A 105 -39.50 -14.31 -35.79
C SER A 105 -38.01 -14.63 -36.04
N PRO A 106 -37.63 -15.13 -37.21
CA PRO A 106 -36.22 -15.30 -37.59
C PRO A 106 -35.41 -14.01 -37.49
N GLU A 107 -36.01 -12.87 -37.86
CA GLU A 107 -35.37 -11.55 -37.83
C GLU A 107 -35.09 -11.09 -36.40
N ASP A 108 -36.04 -11.29 -35.49
CA ASP A 108 -35.88 -10.97 -34.06
C ASP A 108 -34.83 -11.87 -33.40
N ARG A 109 -34.79 -13.16 -33.77
CA ARG A 109 -33.74 -14.09 -33.32
C ARG A 109 -32.36 -13.61 -33.77
N ALA A 110 -32.23 -13.16 -35.02
CA ALA A 110 -30.97 -12.63 -35.54
C ALA A 110 -30.55 -11.32 -34.82
N ALA A 111 -31.51 -10.47 -34.46
CA ALA A 111 -31.23 -9.26 -33.68
C ALA A 111 -30.71 -9.58 -32.27
N LYS A 112 -31.35 -10.52 -31.57
CA LYS A 112 -30.91 -10.98 -30.24
C LYS A 112 -29.57 -11.70 -30.30
N ALA A 113 -29.29 -12.47 -31.35
CA ALA A 113 -27.98 -13.10 -31.56
C ALA A 113 -26.85 -12.06 -31.65
N ARG A 114 -27.06 -10.97 -32.39
CA ARG A 114 -26.09 -9.85 -32.45
C ARG A 114 -25.87 -9.21 -31.07
N GLU A 115 -26.93 -9.01 -30.29
CA GLU A 115 -26.78 -8.45 -28.94
C GLU A 115 -25.99 -9.40 -28.00
N ILE A 116 -26.15 -10.72 -28.13
CA ILE A 116 -25.33 -11.70 -27.39
C ILE A 116 -23.86 -11.64 -27.83
N GLU A 117 -23.60 -11.48 -29.13
CA GLU A 117 -22.25 -11.33 -29.67
C GLU A 117 -21.56 -10.07 -29.11
N GLU A 118 -22.27 -8.95 -29.02
CA GLU A 118 -21.76 -7.73 -28.39
C GLU A 118 -21.49 -7.92 -26.89
N ILE A 119 -22.35 -8.64 -26.17
CA ILE A 119 -22.09 -8.97 -24.76
C ILE A 119 -20.84 -9.85 -24.63
N SER A 120 -20.64 -10.82 -25.53
CA SER A 120 -19.42 -11.65 -25.56
C SER A 120 -18.16 -10.83 -25.83
N ASN A 121 -18.24 -9.84 -26.73
CA ASN A 121 -17.13 -8.91 -27.00
C ASN A 121 -16.80 -8.07 -25.75
N ASN A 122 -17.83 -7.56 -25.07
CA ASN A 122 -17.65 -6.80 -23.82
C ASN A 122 -17.04 -7.65 -22.71
N PHE A 123 -17.48 -8.91 -22.56
CA PHE A 123 -16.88 -9.86 -21.62
C PHE A 123 -15.39 -10.09 -21.92
N PHE A 124 -15.04 -10.28 -23.19
CA PHE A 124 -13.66 -10.47 -23.61
C PHE A 124 -12.77 -9.25 -23.30
N ASN A 125 -13.34 -8.04 -23.43
CA ASN A 125 -12.67 -6.80 -23.04
C ASN A 125 -12.47 -6.72 -21.53
N LEU A 126 -13.47 -7.10 -20.72
CA LEU A 126 -13.33 -7.16 -19.25
C LEU A 126 -12.27 -8.18 -18.80
N ALA A 127 -12.21 -9.34 -19.46
CA ALA A 127 -11.20 -10.36 -19.16
C ALA A 127 -9.75 -9.88 -19.42
N ASN A 128 -9.59 -8.89 -20.31
CA ASN A 128 -8.31 -8.28 -20.68
C ASN A 128 -8.17 -6.83 -20.16
N VAL A 129 -8.93 -6.45 -19.14
CA VAL A 129 -8.83 -5.13 -18.52
C VAL A 129 -7.46 -4.93 -17.86
N GLN A 130 -6.97 -3.69 -17.93
CA GLN A 130 -5.69 -3.27 -17.36
C GLN A 130 -5.90 -2.34 -16.16
N ASP A 131 -4.97 -2.40 -15.21
CA ASP A 131 -4.86 -1.42 -14.12
C ASP A 131 -4.23 -0.10 -14.60
N GLU A 132 -4.14 0.89 -13.71
CA GLU A 132 -3.55 2.21 -14.01
C GLU A 132 -2.05 2.13 -14.36
N SER A 133 -1.40 1.01 -14.04
CA SER A 133 0.00 0.72 -14.36
C SER A 133 0.17 -0.07 -15.67
N GLY A 134 -0.92 -0.29 -16.41
CA GLY A 134 -0.94 -1.03 -17.67
C GLY A 134 -0.66 -2.53 -17.48
N ASN A 135 -1.03 -3.11 -16.34
CA ASN A 135 -0.97 -4.54 -16.09
C ASN A 135 -2.35 -5.17 -16.27
N TYR A 136 -2.40 -6.33 -16.93
CA TYR A 136 -3.62 -7.12 -17.01
C TYR A 136 -3.99 -7.69 -15.64
N ILE A 137 -5.21 -7.38 -15.19
CA ILE A 137 -5.68 -7.68 -13.84
C ILE A 137 -5.84 -9.19 -13.61
N PHE A 138 -6.22 -9.93 -14.65
CA PHE A 138 -6.46 -11.38 -14.60
C PHE A 138 -5.33 -12.23 -15.16
N ALA A 139 -4.13 -11.66 -15.37
CA ALA A 139 -2.98 -12.38 -15.96
C ALA A 139 -2.10 -13.15 -14.94
N GLY A 140 -2.54 -13.23 -13.67
CA GLY A 140 -1.83 -13.96 -12.63
C GLY A 140 -0.41 -13.44 -12.40
N THR A 141 0.59 -14.31 -12.61
CA THR A 141 2.01 -13.98 -12.39
C THR A 141 2.68 -13.24 -13.55
N LYS A 142 2.02 -13.11 -14.71
CA LYS A 142 2.56 -12.45 -15.91
C LYS A 142 1.71 -11.23 -16.30
N PRO A 143 1.72 -10.14 -15.50
CA PRO A 143 0.86 -8.98 -15.68
C PRO A 143 1.02 -8.22 -17.00
N LYS A 144 2.17 -8.34 -17.66
CA LYS A 144 2.45 -7.67 -18.95
C LYS A 144 2.01 -8.47 -20.17
N ASN A 145 1.56 -9.71 -19.98
CA ASN A 145 1.09 -10.54 -21.07
C ASN A 145 -0.43 -10.55 -21.06
N GLN A 146 -1.04 -10.32 -22.21
CA GLN A 146 -2.48 -10.42 -22.36
C GLN A 146 -2.93 -11.87 -22.06
N PRO A 147 -3.87 -12.08 -21.12
CA PRO A 147 -4.26 -13.42 -20.70
C PRO A 147 -5.15 -14.14 -21.72
N PHE A 148 -6.07 -13.44 -22.38
CA PHE A 148 -7.01 -14.01 -23.34
C PHE A 148 -6.83 -13.34 -24.70
N PHE A 149 -6.58 -14.11 -25.76
CA PHE A 149 -6.45 -13.61 -27.13
C PHE A 149 -7.55 -14.22 -28.00
N ARG A 150 -7.97 -13.55 -29.07
CA ARG A 150 -8.80 -14.16 -30.12
C ARG A 150 -7.93 -14.43 -31.33
N ASP A 151 -7.97 -15.65 -31.85
CA ASP A 151 -7.34 -15.97 -33.12
C ASP A 151 -8.12 -15.36 -34.30
N ASN A 152 -7.54 -15.42 -35.51
CA ASN A 152 -8.17 -14.89 -36.71
C ASN A 152 -9.43 -15.68 -37.15
N SER A 153 -9.71 -16.81 -36.49
CA SER A 153 -10.89 -17.66 -36.68
C SER A 153 -11.98 -17.39 -35.62
N GLY A 154 -11.74 -16.47 -34.69
CA GLY A 154 -12.67 -16.11 -33.62
C GLY A 154 -12.61 -17.01 -32.37
N ASN A 155 -11.66 -17.92 -32.27
CA ASN A 155 -11.47 -18.77 -31.08
C ASN A 155 -10.70 -18.00 -30.01
N VAL A 156 -11.13 -18.16 -28.75
CA VAL A 156 -10.48 -17.61 -27.54
C VAL A 156 -9.61 -18.67 -26.88
#